data_AF-A0A1P8FKB5-F1
#
_entry.id   AF-A0A1P8FKB5-F1
#
_cell.length_a   1.000
_cell.length_b   1.000
_cell.length_c   1.000
_cell.angle_alpha   90.00
_cell.angle_beta   90.00
_cell.angle_gamma   90.00
#
_symmetry.space_group_name_H-M   'P 1'
#
loop_
_entity.id
_entity.type
_entity.pdbx_description
1 polymer ?
#
loop_
_entity_poly.entity_id
_entity_poly.type
_entity_poly.pdbx_seq_one_letter_code
_entity_poly.pdbx_strand_id
1 'polypeptide(L)'
;MNGKAILYAAGFVTALLAGGNTARAAQIVVPAGATFTLGTSTLSLACADLVVQGTMAIGPSQVGFAGNVTIAAGGTLAGGTGTLTVGGNWTNVGNFGRASSTVRFTDGCTSSPVQFAGSTAFTNLQLSSVTGRTFILPAGNALSVEGDLLLLGIAGTPIQVVSTNPLVPTSIALGPNATLTSNNVSFGPNVTITAPLDARPDFNNDGKADLLFRNTDGSSAIWQMNGLAIASSAQIFPAGTAWQVAHMADLNGDGKTDLVWQNPDGRVTVYLMDGTTAVTKQLILPAGGGWTVTQAADLDGDGKADLIFRNTDGTIAAWLMDGAVMTAGSTILGAGSGWSVTKTGDFDGDGKADLVWTHTDGRVAIWLMDGLTVKSTNQILNAGTGWSVTHVTDFDGDGKSDLLWQNTDGSIAVWLMNGNVMASGSGLLGAGTGWSVTRTGDFNGDGKADLFFLHTDGRAAIYLMNGLTPTATTQILNAGGGWSAKRLQDVNGDGKADIVWENVDGSVAIWLMNGTTMTSGAGVMGPGTGWSVSPVSP
;
A
#
# COMPACT_ATOMS: atom_id res chain seq x y z
N MET A 1 -11.26 42.77 32.22
CA MET A 1 -10.10 41.85 32.25
C MET A 1 -10.65 40.44 32.16
N ASN A 2 -10.50 39.80 31.00
CA ASN A 2 -11.14 38.52 30.69
C ASN A 2 -10.15 37.39 31.00
N GLY A 3 -10.35 36.70 32.13
CA GLY A 3 -9.50 35.58 32.55
C GLY A 3 -9.93 34.27 31.89
N LYS A 4 -9.00 33.62 31.17
CA LYS A 4 -9.10 32.19 30.83
C LYS A 4 -8.88 31.38 32.12
N ALA A 5 -9.78 30.47 32.47
CA ALA A 5 -9.50 29.46 33.48
C ALA A 5 -8.59 28.39 32.85
N ILE A 6 -7.32 28.39 33.23
CA ILE A 6 -6.31 27.39 32.82
C ILE A 6 -6.13 26.45 34.01
N LEU A 7 -6.45 25.17 33.83
CA LEU A 7 -6.19 24.15 34.85
C LEU A 7 -4.73 23.69 34.73
N TYR A 8 -3.89 24.07 35.71
CA TYR A 8 -2.52 23.60 35.82
C TYR A 8 -2.49 22.32 36.66
N ALA A 9 -2.35 21.15 36.03
CA ALA A 9 -2.26 19.88 36.73
C ALA A 9 -0.80 19.60 37.15
N ALA A 10 -0.43 20.03 38.36
CA ALA A 10 0.75 19.54 39.05
C ALA A 10 0.28 18.77 40.30
N GLY A 11 0.20 17.44 40.19
CA GLY A 11 -0.16 16.53 41.29
C GLY A 11 -1.67 16.38 41.54
N PHE A 12 -2.10 15.12 41.71
CA PHE A 12 -3.47 14.64 41.96
C PHE A 12 -4.48 15.66 42.52
N VAL A 13 -5.57 15.95 41.79
CA VAL A 13 -6.81 16.49 42.37
C VAL A 13 -8.04 16.02 41.59
N THR A 14 -8.97 15.36 42.29
CA THR A 14 -10.39 15.21 41.95
C THR A 14 -11.11 16.51 42.35
N ALA A 15 -11.69 17.27 41.41
CA ALA A 15 -12.68 18.30 41.75
C ALA A 15 -13.55 18.73 40.55
N LEU A 16 -14.85 18.50 40.71
CA LEU A 16 -15.98 19.03 39.94
C LEU A 16 -16.24 20.48 40.40
N LEU A 17 -16.40 21.45 39.48
CA LEU A 17 -16.98 22.77 39.80
C LEU A 17 -17.88 23.27 38.65
N ALA A 18 -19.17 23.39 38.94
CA ALA A 18 -20.16 24.09 38.13
C ALA A 18 -20.27 25.56 38.60
N GLY A 19 -20.40 26.50 37.66
CA GLY A 19 -20.69 27.90 37.99
C GLY A 19 -20.88 28.83 36.78
N GLY A 20 -22.14 29.20 36.50
CA GLY A 20 -22.59 30.53 36.08
C GLY A 20 -22.14 31.15 34.74
N ASN A 21 -23.00 30.99 33.71
CA ASN A 21 -23.29 31.95 32.62
C ASN A 21 -22.15 32.51 31.76
N THR A 22 -21.49 31.64 31.02
CA THR A 22 -21.29 31.65 29.54
C THR A 22 -20.32 30.51 29.26
N ALA A 23 -20.85 29.34 28.89
CA ALA A 23 -20.06 28.12 28.73
C ALA A 23 -19.06 28.27 27.57
N ARG A 24 -17.83 28.67 27.86
CA ARG A 24 -16.67 28.29 27.05
C ARG A 24 -16.25 26.91 27.52
N ALA A 25 -16.11 25.97 26.59
CA ALA A 25 -15.72 24.59 26.89
C ALA A 25 -14.44 24.56 27.73
N ALA A 26 -14.41 23.72 28.77
CA ALA A 26 -13.18 23.44 29.51
C ALA A 26 -12.13 22.87 28.55
N GLN A 27 -10.86 23.27 28.70
CA GLN A 27 -9.75 22.79 27.88
C GLN A 27 -8.57 22.44 28.78
N ILE A 28 -7.90 21.35 28.49
CA ILE A 28 -6.67 20.90 29.12
C ILE A 28 -5.51 21.31 28.21
N VAL A 29 -4.55 22.03 28.77
CA VAL A 29 -3.37 22.53 28.03
C VAL A 29 -2.12 21.98 28.69
N VAL A 30 -1.24 21.34 27.91
CA VAL A 30 0.14 21.04 28.29
C VAL A 30 1.02 22.17 27.75
N PRO A 31 1.46 23.12 28.59
CA PRO A 31 2.16 24.32 28.11
C PRO A 31 3.52 24.02 27.48
N ALA A 32 4.00 24.93 26.63
CA ALA A 32 5.35 24.84 26.07
C ALA A 32 6.41 24.70 27.17
N GLY A 33 7.36 23.78 26.98
CA GLY A 33 8.41 23.47 27.95
C GLY A 33 7.96 22.60 29.15
N ALA A 34 6.67 22.28 29.28
CA ALA A 34 6.17 21.36 30.30
C ALA A 34 6.13 19.91 29.77
N THR A 35 6.31 18.95 30.68
CA THR A 35 6.12 17.53 30.39
C THR A 35 5.02 16.96 31.27
N PHE A 36 4.04 16.30 30.66
CA PHE A 36 2.94 15.60 31.33
C PHE A 36 2.97 14.12 30.93
N THR A 37 3.35 13.24 31.86
CA THR A 37 3.45 11.80 31.61
C THR A 37 2.36 11.08 32.38
N LEU A 38 1.54 10.31 31.66
CA LEU A 38 0.60 9.37 32.25
C LEU A 38 1.34 8.06 32.58
N GLY A 39 1.04 7.50 33.75
CA GLY A 39 1.53 6.18 34.16
C GLY A 39 0.77 5.04 33.48
N THR A 40 0.37 4.01 34.24
CA THR A 40 -0.65 3.04 33.84
C THR A 40 -2.00 3.48 34.43
N SER A 41 -2.80 4.22 33.66
CA SER A 41 -4.03 4.86 34.18
C SER A 41 -5.07 5.12 33.08
N THR A 42 -6.30 5.41 33.51
CA THR A 42 -7.36 5.93 32.61
C THR A 42 -7.62 7.39 32.97
N LEU A 43 -7.51 8.28 31.98
CA LEU A 43 -7.84 9.69 32.10
C LEU A 43 -9.01 10.02 31.17
N SER A 44 -10.17 10.36 31.72
CA SER A 44 -11.29 10.88 30.92
C SER A 44 -11.23 12.40 30.88
N LEU A 45 -11.30 12.99 29.68
CA LEU A 45 -11.35 14.44 29.52
C LEU A 45 -12.78 14.99 29.53
N ALA A 46 -13.79 14.12 29.58
CA ALA A 46 -15.21 14.50 29.62
C ALA A 46 -15.57 15.56 28.56
N CYS A 47 -15.04 15.39 27.35
CA CYS A 47 -15.22 16.26 26.19
C CYS A 47 -14.57 17.64 26.28
N ALA A 48 -13.67 17.85 27.24
CA ALA A 48 -12.75 18.96 27.23
C ALA A 48 -11.75 18.82 26.07
N ASP A 49 -11.41 19.94 25.45
CA ASP A 49 -10.38 19.98 24.42
C ASP A 49 -9.00 19.68 25.03
N LEU A 50 -8.13 19.01 24.29
CA LEU A 50 -6.73 18.76 24.65
C LEU A 50 -5.81 19.55 23.73
N VAL A 51 -4.96 20.40 24.31
CA VAL A 51 -3.95 21.16 23.58
C VAL A 51 -2.57 20.84 24.11
N VAL A 52 -1.69 20.36 23.24
CA VAL A 52 -0.32 19.97 23.57
C VAL A 52 0.66 20.95 22.93
N GLN A 53 1.24 21.84 23.74
CA GLN A 53 2.30 22.79 23.36
C GLN A 53 3.68 22.37 23.90
N GLY A 54 3.71 21.61 25.00
CA GLY A 54 4.89 20.92 25.52
C GLY A 54 4.90 19.45 25.14
N THR A 55 5.27 18.57 26.06
CA THR A 55 5.30 17.12 25.83
C THR A 55 4.23 16.42 26.66
N MET A 56 3.32 15.68 26.02
CA MET A 56 2.40 14.75 26.69
C MET A 56 2.75 13.31 26.32
N ALA A 57 3.04 12.47 27.30
CA ALA A 57 3.30 11.04 27.08
C ALA A 57 2.13 10.22 27.64
N ILE A 58 1.43 9.50 26.76
CA ILE A 58 0.33 8.60 27.12
C ILE A 58 0.89 7.28 27.69
N GLY A 59 2.01 6.77 27.15
CA GLY A 59 2.56 5.49 27.59
C GLY A 59 1.54 4.35 27.36
N PRO A 60 1.34 3.42 28.31
CA PRO A 60 0.31 2.37 28.20
C PRO A 60 -1.09 2.83 28.68
N SER A 61 -1.30 4.12 28.97
CA SER A 61 -2.58 4.63 29.50
C SER A 61 -3.69 4.72 28.46
N GLN A 62 -4.92 4.92 28.95
CA GLN A 62 -6.08 5.27 28.14
C GLN A 62 -6.51 6.71 28.41
N VAL A 63 -6.50 7.56 27.39
CA VAL A 63 -7.08 8.91 27.44
C VAL A 63 -8.40 8.89 26.71
N GLY A 64 -9.51 9.01 27.43
CA GLY A 64 -10.86 8.88 26.91
C GLY A 64 -11.58 10.22 26.72
N PHE A 65 -12.49 10.27 25.74
CA PHE A 65 -13.43 11.38 25.56
C PHE A 65 -12.77 12.76 25.48
N ALA A 66 -11.66 12.88 24.74
CA ALA A 66 -11.16 14.19 24.36
C ALA A 66 -12.19 14.87 23.43
N GLY A 67 -12.42 16.18 23.61
CA GLY A 67 -13.18 16.99 22.66
C GLY A 67 -12.41 17.13 21.36
N ASN A 68 -11.85 18.31 21.10
CA ASN A 68 -10.85 18.49 20.07
C ASN A 68 -9.45 18.15 20.60
N VAL A 69 -8.59 17.59 19.76
CA VAL A 69 -7.16 17.40 20.06
C VAL A 69 -6.33 18.30 19.14
N THR A 70 -5.44 19.08 19.73
CA THR A 70 -4.50 19.94 19.00
C THR A 70 -3.07 19.71 19.51
N ILE A 71 -2.20 19.22 18.65
CA ILE A 71 -0.76 19.20 18.86
C ILE A 71 -0.20 20.45 18.18
N ALA A 72 0.16 21.44 18.98
CA ALA A 72 0.67 22.72 18.48
C ALA A 72 2.11 22.58 17.98
N ALA A 73 2.56 23.54 17.16
CA ALA A 73 3.94 23.61 16.72
C ALA A 73 4.91 23.59 17.92
N GLY A 74 5.92 22.71 17.86
CA GLY A 74 6.87 22.47 18.96
C GLY A 74 6.34 21.56 20.09
N GLY A 75 5.05 21.23 20.10
CA GLY A 75 4.45 20.26 21.01
C GLY A 75 4.68 18.82 20.56
N THR A 76 4.75 17.89 21.51
CA THR A 76 4.87 16.45 21.26
C THR A 76 3.79 15.69 22.03
N LEU A 77 2.96 14.94 21.32
CA LEU A 77 2.07 13.94 21.91
C LEU A 77 2.63 12.54 21.62
N ALA A 78 3.22 11.90 22.63
CA ALA A 78 3.79 10.56 22.53
C ALA A 78 2.74 9.50 22.92
N GLY A 79 2.26 8.73 21.96
CA GLY A 79 1.21 7.73 22.14
C GLY A 79 1.65 6.49 22.93
N GLY A 80 2.91 6.07 22.80
CA GLY A 80 3.40 4.85 23.46
C GLY A 80 2.66 3.60 22.98
N THR A 81 2.16 2.78 23.92
CA THR A 81 1.29 1.61 23.64
C THR A 81 -0.17 1.89 24.01
N GLY A 82 -0.51 3.16 24.26
CA GLY A 82 -1.75 3.57 24.87
C GLY A 82 -2.86 3.81 23.85
N THR A 83 -4.04 4.17 24.37
CA THR A 83 -5.21 4.53 23.55
C THR A 83 -5.61 5.97 23.80
N LEU A 84 -5.91 6.71 22.72
CA LEU A 84 -6.54 8.02 22.77
C LEU A 84 -7.90 7.99 22.07
N THR A 85 -8.98 8.22 22.81
CA THR A 85 -10.34 8.34 22.27
C THR A 85 -10.74 9.80 22.11
N VAL A 86 -11.10 10.19 20.90
CA VAL A 86 -11.41 11.56 20.47
C VAL A 86 -12.85 11.66 19.96
N GLY A 87 -13.56 12.70 20.40
CA GLY A 87 -14.95 12.96 20.05
C GLY A 87 -15.16 14.15 19.09
N GLY A 88 -14.12 14.95 18.87
CA GLY A 88 -14.12 16.13 18.02
C GLY A 88 -12.95 16.16 17.03
N ASN A 89 -12.51 17.36 16.65
CA ASN A 89 -11.52 17.57 15.59
C ASN A 89 -10.11 17.15 16.00
N TRP A 90 -9.30 16.79 15.01
CA TRP A 90 -7.88 16.50 15.16
C TRP A 90 -7.05 17.54 14.42
N THR A 91 -6.05 18.11 15.08
CA THR A 91 -5.10 19.05 14.47
C THR A 91 -3.69 18.72 14.92
N ASN A 92 -2.80 18.40 13.98
CA ASN A 92 -1.41 18.13 14.26
C ASN A 92 -0.48 19.05 13.46
N VAL A 93 0.12 20.02 14.14
CA VAL A 93 1.16 20.92 13.60
C VAL A 93 2.49 20.71 14.34
N GLY A 94 2.53 19.78 15.29
CA GLY A 94 3.71 19.41 16.05
C GLY A 94 4.15 17.98 15.75
N ASN A 95 4.58 17.27 16.78
CA ASN A 95 5.04 15.89 16.67
C ASN A 95 4.04 14.94 17.33
N PHE A 96 3.53 13.98 16.56
CA PHE A 96 2.78 12.85 17.10
C PHE A 96 3.69 11.61 17.11
N GLY A 97 4.20 11.26 18.29
CA GLY A 97 5.04 10.07 18.49
C GLY A 97 4.18 8.82 18.57
N ARG A 98 3.79 8.26 17.42
CA ARG A 98 2.78 7.19 17.29
C ARG A 98 3.12 5.88 18.02
N ALA A 99 4.38 5.43 18.01
CA ALA A 99 4.83 4.17 18.61
C ALA A 99 3.90 2.98 18.28
N SER A 100 3.32 2.29 19.26
CA SER A 100 2.32 1.21 19.04
C SER A 100 0.92 1.62 19.50
N SER A 101 0.61 2.91 19.47
CA SER A 101 -0.63 3.46 20.05
C SER A 101 -1.85 3.26 19.14
N THR A 102 -3.04 3.42 19.74
CA THR A 102 -4.31 3.43 19.02
C THR A 102 -5.02 4.77 19.21
N VAL A 103 -5.41 5.42 18.13
CA VAL A 103 -6.29 6.61 18.15
C VAL A 103 -7.68 6.21 17.67
N ARG A 104 -8.69 6.45 18.50
CA ARG A 104 -10.08 6.08 18.24
C ARG A 104 -10.94 7.32 18.14
N PHE A 105 -11.63 7.50 17.03
CA PHE A 105 -12.70 8.46 16.91
C PHE A 105 -14.03 7.74 17.04
N THR A 106 -14.83 8.20 18.01
CA THR A 106 -16.10 7.57 18.37
C THR A 106 -17.22 8.59 18.48
N ASP A 107 -18.46 8.12 18.53
CA ASP A 107 -19.60 8.93 18.94
C ASP A 107 -19.45 9.28 20.42
N GLY A 108 -19.17 10.54 20.66
CA GLY A 108 -18.85 11.08 21.98
C GLY A 108 -18.47 12.53 21.80
N CYS A 109 -18.91 13.39 22.71
CA CYS A 109 -18.70 14.85 22.69
C CYS A 109 -19.57 15.64 21.71
N THR A 110 -19.59 15.32 20.42
CA THR A 110 -20.47 16.00 19.45
C THR A 110 -21.04 15.01 18.44
N SER A 111 -22.05 15.43 17.66
CA SER A 111 -22.49 14.71 16.45
C SER A 111 -21.99 15.38 15.17
N SER A 112 -21.22 16.47 15.31
CA SER A 112 -20.66 17.22 14.18
C SER A 112 -19.63 16.37 13.43
N PRO A 113 -19.40 16.68 12.14
CA PRO A 113 -18.27 16.14 11.41
C PRO A 113 -16.96 16.33 12.17
N VAL A 114 -16.07 15.35 12.05
CA VAL A 114 -14.71 15.39 12.59
C VAL A 114 -13.79 15.87 11.48
N GLN A 115 -13.11 17.00 11.68
CA GLN A 115 -12.14 17.52 10.75
C GLN A 115 -10.72 17.19 11.19
N PHE A 116 -9.93 16.65 10.25
CA PHE A 116 -8.49 16.46 10.38
C PHE A 116 -7.75 17.64 9.75
N ALA A 117 -6.69 18.10 10.41
CA ALA A 117 -5.82 19.15 9.92
C ALA A 117 -4.35 18.86 10.25
N GLY A 118 -3.47 19.26 9.33
CA GLY A 118 -2.04 18.94 9.39
C GLY A 118 -1.72 17.52 8.94
N SER A 119 -0.44 17.14 9.00
CA SER A 119 0.02 15.79 8.64
C SER A 119 0.10 14.92 9.90
N THR A 120 -0.46 13.72 9.85
CA THR A 120 -0.37 12.76 10.96
C THR A 120 -0.22 11.36 10.40
N ALA A 121 0.77 10.65 10.93
CA ALA A 121 0.92 9.23 10.75
C ALA A 121 0.49 8.52 12.03
N PHE A 122 -0.44 7.58 11.92
CA PHE A 122 -0.95 6.76 13.00
C PHE A 122 -0.33 5.37 12.93
N THR A 123 -0.24 4.71 14.09
CA THR A 123 0.01 3.26 14.09
C THR A 123 -1.31 2.55 13.88
N ASN A 124 -2.25 2.68 14.82
CA ASN A 124 -3.61 2.17 14.65
C ASN A 124 -4.61 3.33 14.69
N LEU A 125 -5.50 3.39 13.70
CA LEU A 125 -6.54 4.41 13.56
C LEU A 125 -7.92 3.76 13.46
N GLN A 126 -8.83 4.13 14.34
CA GLN A 126 -10.22 3.69 14.28
C GLN A 126 -11.14 4.90 14.06
N LEU A 127 -11.86 4.93 12.94
CA LEU A 127 -12.95 5.86 12.68
C LEU A 127 -14.27 5.11 12.80
N SER A 128 -15.02 5.37 13.88
CA SER A 128 -16.25 4.63 14.14
C SER A 128 -17.40 5.54 14.55
N SER A 129 -18.60 5.22 14.06
CA SER A 129 -19.81 5.95 14.41
C SER A 129 -21.06 5.10 14.22
N VAL A 130 -21.93 5.08 15.24
CA VAL A 130 -23.29 4.54 15.17
C VAL A 130 -24.30 5.56 14.64
N THR A 131 -23.90 6.83 14.53
CA THR A 131 -24.74 7.92 13.99
C THR A 131 -24.40 8.30 12.54
N GLY A 132 -23.42 7.63 11.91
CA GLY A 132 -23.03 7.89 10.53
C GLY A 132 -22.25 9.19 10.36
N ARG A 133 -21.37 9.54 11.32
CA ARG A 133 -20.60 10.79 11.28
C ARG A 133 -19.71 10.90 10.04
N THR A 134 -19.48 12.14 9.65
CA THR A 134 -18.55 12.49 8.56
C THR A 134 -17.16 12.78 9.13
N PHE A 135 -16.14 12.14 8.57
CA PHE A 135 -14.73 12.39 8.80
C PHE A 135 -14.17 13.15 7.58
N ILE A 136 -13.58 14.32 7.83
CA ILE A 136 -13.13 15.25 6.79
C ILE A 136 -11.60 15.27 6.78
N LEU A 137 -10.98 14.73 5.73
CA LEU A 137 -9.54 14.64 5.53
C LEU A 137 -8.96 15.90 4.86
N PRO A 138 -7.72 16.29 5.16
CA PRO A 138 -7.07 17.45 4.55
C PRO A 138 -6.75 17.20 3.07
N ALA A 139 -7.34 18.01 2.19
CA ALA A 139 -7.06 17.99 0.75
C ALA A 139 -5.55 18.07 0.43
N GLY A 140 -5.10 17.26 -0.52
CA GLY A 140 -3.71 17.26 -1.01
C GLY A 140 -2.70 16.68 -0.02
N ASN A 141 -3.16 16.08 1.08
CA ASN A 141 -2.32 15.38 2.04
C ASN A 141 -2.87 13.98 2.30
N ALA A 142 -1.97 13.04 2.56
CA ALA A 142 -2.31 11.72 3.06
C ALA A 142 -2.27 11.72 4.60
N LEU A 143 -3.25 11.08 5.23
CA LEU A 143 -3.01 10.46 6.54
C LEU A 143 -2.30 9.14 6.30
N SER A 144 -1.38 8.72 7.15
CA SER A 144 -0.83 7.35 7.06
C SER A 144 -1.21 6.51 8.28
N VAL A 145 -1.37 5.20 8.07
CA VAL A 145 -1.70 4.20 9.10
C VAL A 145 -0.81 2.98 8.88
N GLU A 146 0.06 2.66 9.83
CA GLU A 146 1.05 1.58 9.69
C GLU A 146 0.57 0.20 10.18
N GLY A 147 -0.47 0.19 11.01
CA GLY A 147 -1.11 -1.00 11.57
C GLY A 147 -2.60 -0.98 11.24
N ASP A 148 -3.47 -1.15 12.22
CA ASP A 148 -4.89 -1.35 11.93
C ASP A 148 -5.62 -0.04 11.58
N LEU A 149 -6.23 0.01 10.38
CA LEU A 149 -7.25 0.98 10.00
C LEU A 149 -8.64 0.37 10.11
N LEU A 150 -9.43 0.82 11.09
CA LEU A 150 -10.81 0.39 11.29
C LEU A 150 -11.77 1.51 10.90
N LEU A 151 -12.58 1.27 9.87
CA LEU A 151 -13.63 2.18 9.42
C LEU A 151 -15.00 1.54 9.64
N LEU A 152 -15.70 1.95 10.70
CA LEU A 152 -16.86 1.23 11.22
C LEU A 152 -18.11 2.11 11.33
N GLY A 153 -19.04 1.94 10.40
CA GLY A 153 -20.42 2.39 10.50
C GLY A 153 -21.38 1.26 10.87
N ILE A 154 -22.67 1.61 11.03
CA ILE A 154 -23.74 0.62 11.17
C ILE A 154 -24.62 0.61 9.92
N ALA A 155 -25.27 -0.53 9.65
CA ALA A 155 -26.16 -0.68 8.52
C ALA A 155 -27.27 0.40 8.55
N GLY A 156 -27.43 1.13 7.44
CA GLY A 156 -28.39 2.23 7.32
C GLY A 156 -27.87 3.61 7.73
N THR A 157 -26.77 3.70 8.49
CA THR A 157 -26.07 4.96 8.80
C THR A 157 -24.56 4.79 8.62
N PRO A 158 -24.09 4.65 7.36
CA PRO A 158 -22.68 4.50 7.09
C PRO A 158 -21.90 5.74 7.50
N ILE A 159 -20.67 5.57 7.97
CA ILE A 159 -19.78 6.72 8.15
C ILE A 159 -19.42 7.29 6.78
N GLN A 160 -19.15 8.60 6.74
CA GLN A 160 -18.74 9.28 5.51
C GLN A 160 -17.29 9.71 5.68
N VAL A 161 -16.41 9.44 4.71
CA VAL A 161 -15.04 9.95 4.69
C VAL A 161 -14.89 10.86 3.47
N VAL A 162 -14.66 12.15 3.67
CA VAL A 162 -14.68 13.17 2.60
C VAL A 162 -13.45 14.06 2.65
N SER A 163 -13.09 14.70 1.55
CA SER A 163 -12.02 15.71 1.49
C SER A 163 -12.52 17.09 1.95
N THR A 164 -11.65 17.90 2.58
CA THR A 164 -11.92 19.33 2.79
C THR A 164 -12.16 20.08 1.47
N ASN A 165 -11.66 19.54 0.35
CA ASN A 165 -11.95 20.01 -1.00
C ASN A 165 -12.28 18.81 -1.91
N PRO A 166 -13.55 18.60 -2.29
CA PRO A 166 -13.96 17.46 -3.12
C PRO A 166 -13.28 17.36 -4.49
N LEU A 167 -12.61 18.42 -4.95
CA LEU A 167 -11.90 18.46 -6.22
C LEU A 167 -10.41 18.12 -6.10
N VAL A 168 -9.89 17.96 -4.89
CA VAL A 168 -8.48 17.69 -4.64
C VAL A 168 -8.35 16.33 -3.97
N PRO A 169 -7.56 15.40 -4.54
CA PRO A 169 -7.33 14.09 -3.94
C PRO A 169 -6.83 14.18 -2.50
N THR A 170 -7.26 13.22 -1.69
CA THR A 170 -6.74 12.95 -0.35
C THR A 170 -6.84 11.46 -0.10
N SER A 171 -5.93 10.92 0.69
CA SER A 171 -5.88 9.49 0.94
C SER A 171 -5.65 9.17 2.40
N ILE A 172 -6.01 7.94 2.78
CA ILE A 172 -5.43 7.26 3.93
C ILE A 172 -4.46 6.22 3.37
N ALA A 173 -3.16 6.48 3.52
CA ALA A 173 -2.10 5.59 3.10
C ALA A 173 -1.87 4.50 4.16
N LEU A 174 -2.02 3.25 3.75
CA LEU A 174 -1.70 2.09 4.56
C LEU A 174 -0.21 1.79 4.42
N GLY A 175 0.46 1.57 5.54
CA GLY A 175 1.83 1.04 5.57
C GLY A 175 1.86 -0.44 5.18
N PRO A 176 3.03 -1.00 4.87
CA PRO A 176 3.19 -2.39 4.39
C PRO A 176 2.45 -3.45 5.21
N ASN A 177 2.42 -3.28 6.54
CA ASN A 177 1.80 -4.22 7.49
C ASN A 177 0.41 -3.78 7.97
N ALA A 178 -0.18 -2.76 7.34
CA ALA A 178 -1.41 -2.17 7.83
C ALA A 178 -2.63 -2.99 7.38
N THR A 179 -3.47 -3.37 8.34
CA THR A 179 -4.72 -4.07 8.04
C THR A 179 -5.86 -3.08 7.83
N LEU A 180 -6.74 -3.35 6.86
CA LEU A 180 -7.97 -2.58 6.66
C LEU A 180 -9.18 -3.40 7.09
N THR A 181 -9.95 -2.88 8.03
CA THR A 181 -11.31 -3.36 8.28
C THR A 181 -12.30 -2.25 7.95
N SER A 182 -13.07 -2.42 6.87
CA SER A 182 -14.11 -1.47 6.48
C SER A 182 -15.51 -2.10 6.55
N ASN A 183 -16.45 -1.40 7.19
CA ASN A 183 -17.83 -1.86 7.32
C ASN A 183 -18.80 -0.67 7.34
N ASN A 184 -19.77 -0.63 6.42
CA ASN A 184 -20.72 0.48 6.24
C ASN A 184 -20.01 1.84 6.17
N VAL A 185 -19.19 2.02 5.15
CA VAL A 185 -18.42 3.24 4.90
C VAL A 185 -18.81 3.79 3.53
N SER A 186 -18.81 5.11 3.39
CA SER A 186 -19.01 5.81 2.14
C SER A 186 -17.91 6.84 1.95
N PHE A 187 -17.22 6.76 0.82
CA PHE A 187 -16.17 7.71 0.46
C PHE A 187 -16.73 8.82 -0.41
N GLY A 188 -16.38 10.06 -0.06
CA GLY A 188 -16.63 11.22 -0.89
C GLY A 188 -15.75 11.19 -2.15
N PRO A 189 -16.04 12.07 -3.12
CA PRO A 189 -15.24 12.17 -4.33
C PRO A 189 -13.76 12.44 -3.99
N ASN A 190 -12.86 11.72 -4.68
CA ASN A 190 -11.41 11.86 -4.55
C ASN A 190 -10.86 11.62 -3.13
N VAL A 191 -11.56 10.78 -2.35
CA VAL A 191 -11.01 10.16 -1.13
C VAL A 191 -10.73 8.70 -1.43
N THR A 192 -9.50 8.26 -1.19
CA THR A 192 -9.07 6.88 -1.40
C THR A 192 -8.39 6.30 -0.16
N ILE A 193 -8.44 4.98 -0.04
CA ILE A 193 -7.49 4.26 0.82
C ILE A 193 -6.46 3.68 -0.11
N THR A 194 -5.21 4.07 0.07
CA THR A 194 -4.13 3.50 -0.73
C THR A 194 -3.52 2.39 0.10
N ALA A 195 -3.64 1.15 -0.39
CA ALA A 195 -2.84 0.01 0.07
C ALA A 195 -1.33 0.35 -0.01
N PRO A 196 -0.45 -0.45 0.61
CA PRO A 196 0.98 -0.15 0.67
C PRO A 196 1.56 0.33 -0.64
N LEU A 197 2.53 1.24 -0.52
CA LEU A 197 3.32 1.79 -1.63
C LEU A 197 3.99 0.69 -2.49
N ASP A 198 4.02 -0.56 -2.00
CA ASP A 198 4.73 -1.70 -2.59
C ASP A 198 4.25 -2.16 -3.97
N ALA A 199 3.09 -1.70 -4.47
CA ALA A 199 2.66 -2.08 -5.83
C ALA A 199 3.08 -1.06 -6.91
N ARG A 200 3.75 0.03 -6.56
CA ARG A 200 4.01 1.15 -7.48
C ARG A 200 5.48 1.58 -7.41
N PRO A 201 6.23 1.59 -8.53
CA PRO A 201 7.56 2.16 -8.51
C PRO A 201 7.45 3.66 -8.21
N ASP A 202 7.96 4.13 -7.08
CA ASP A 202 8.04 5.55 -6.71
C ASP A 202 9.48 5.81 -6.25
N PHE A 203 10.29 6.48 -7.07
CA PHE A 203 11.70 6.65 -6.76
C PHE A 203 11.97 7.89 -5.90
N ASN A 204 11.03 8.84 -5.77
CA ASN A 204 11.18 10.06 -4.94
C ASN A 204 10.28 10.09 -3.70
N ASN A 205 9.45 9.09 -3.47
CA ASN A 205 8.45 9.04 -2.40
C ASN A 205 7.52 10.27 -2.46
N ASP A 206 7.05 10.62 -3.66
CA ASP A 206 6.10 11.72 -3.87
C ASP A 206 4.63 11.26 -3.95
N GLY A 207 4.40 9.95 -3.79
CA GLY A 207 3.10 9.31 -3.80
C GLY A 207 2.56 9.02 -5.21
N LYS A 208 3.39 9.20 -6.25
CA LYS A 208 3.03 8.93 -7.64
C LYS A 208 3.97 7.88 -8.23
N ALA A 209 3.40 7.05 -9.08
CA ALA A 209 4.15 6.01 -9.74
C ALA A 209 5.02 6.57 -10.88
N ASP A 210 6.31 6.34 -10.76
CA ASP A 210 7.36 6.59 -11.72
C ASP A 210 7.49 5.45 -12.75
N LEU A 211 8.31 5.68 -13.77
CA LEU A 211 8.53 4.71 -14.84
C LEU A 211 10.01 4.34 -14.99
N LEU A 212 10.28 3.04 -14.93
CA LEU A 212 11.54 2.46 -15.38
C LEU A 212 11.43 2.06 -16.85
N PHE A 213 12.35 2.55 -17.66
CA PHE A 213 12.50 2.21 -19.07
C PHE A 213 13.76 1.39 -19.30
N ARG A 214 13.70 0.52 -20.31
CA ARG A 214 14.83 -0.24 -20.84
C ARG A 214 14.97 0.01 -22.33
N ASN A 215 16.20 0.13 -22.82
CA ASN A 215 16.46 0.21 -24.25
C ASN A 215 16.94 -1.13 -24.81
N THR A 216 16.70 -1.33 -26.11
CA THR A 216 17.25 -2.45 -26.90
C THR A 216 18.79 -2.55 -26.85
N ASP A 217 19.50 -1.45 -26.62
CA ASP A 217 20.96 -1.45 -26.45
C ASP A 217 21.43 -1.90 -25.05
N GLY A 218 20.48 -2.18 -24.14
CA GLY A 218 20.72 -2.61 -22.77
C GLY A 218 20.79 -1.47 -21.75
N SER A 219 20.68 -0.21 -22.16
CA SER A 219 20.58 0.91 -21.23
C SER A 219 19.24 0.91 -20.47
N SER A 220 19.19 1.58 -19.33
CA SER A 220 17.97 1.77 -18.54
C SER A 220 17.86 3.20 -18.04
N ALA A 221 16.65 3.71 -17.94
CA ALA A 221 16.36 5.07 -17.52
C ALA A 221 15.17 5.11 -16.57
N ILE A 222 15.19 6.03 -15.60
CA ILE A 222 14.05 6.32 -14.74
C ILE A 222 13.47 7.66 -15.16
N TRP A 223 12.15 7.70 -15.28
CA TRP A 223 11.37 8.92 -15.45
C TRP A 223 10.50 9.10 -14.22
N GLN A 224 10.72 10.20 -13.51
CA GLN A 224 9.89 10.59 -12.39
C GLN A 224 8.66 11.30 -12.89
N MET A 225 7.48 10.81 -12.53
CA MET A 225 6.22 11.24 -13.10
C MET A 225 5.49 12.20 -12.16
N ASN A 226 4.76 13.14 -12.74
CA ASN A 226 3.82 13.99 -12.03
C ASN A 226 2.53 14.08 -12.85
N GLY A 227 1.71 13.03 -12.73
CA GLY A 227 0.62 12.76 -13.65
C GLY A 227 1.14 12.50 -15.05
N LEU A 228 0.73 13.33 -16.01
CA LEU A 228 1.14 13.23 -17.41
C LEU A 228 2.47 13.96 -17.72
N ALA A 229 3.04 14.67 -16.75
CA ALA A 229 4.30 15.39 -16.92
C ALA A 229 5.49 14.55 -16.41
N ILE A 230 6.63 14.66 -17.08
CA ILE A 230 7.90 14.13 -16.60
C ILE A 230 8.53 15.20 -15.70
N ALA A 231 8.58 14.94 -14.40
CA ALA A 231 9.18 15.84 -13.41
C ALA A 231 10.71 15.85 -13.52
N SER A 232 11.30 14.67 -13.69
CA SER A 232 12.73 14.49 -13.94
C SER A 232 12.97 13.19 -14.70
N SER A 233 14.11 13.06 -15.37
CA SER A 233 14.52 11.78 -15.94
C SER A 233 16.04 11.65 -15.99
N ALA A 234 16.53 10.42 -15.86
CA ALA A 234 17.94 10.11 -16.07
C ALA A 234 18.13 8.70 -16.60
N GLN A 235 19.17 8.53 -17.42
CA GLN A 235 19.69 7.21 -17.74
C GLN A 235 20.53 6.71 -16.56
N ILE A 236 20.14 5.59 -15.97
CA ILE A 236 20.74 5.05 -14.74
C ILE A 236 21.71 3.88 -14.99
N PHE A 237 21.67 3.30 -16.19
CA PHE A 237 22.56 2.21 -16.58
C PHE A 237 22.98 2.33 -18.05
N PRO A 238 24.27 2.13 -18.39
CA PRO A 238 24.76 2.23 -19.76
C PRO A 238 24.50 0.97 -20.60
N ALA A 239 24.50 1.14 -21.91
CA ALA A 239 24.36 0.09 -22.91
C ALA A 239 25.49 -0.96 -22.85
N GLY A 240 25.23 -2.17 -23.35
CA GLY A 240 26.25 -3.20 -23.64
C GLY A 240 26.84 -3.94 -22.43
N THR A 241 26.23 -3.86 -21.25
CA THR A 241 26.77 -4.41 -20.00
C THR A 241 26.18 -5.77 -19.58
N ALA A 242 25.18 -6.26 -20.32
CA ALA A 242 24.38 -7.47 -20.04
C ALA A 242 23.53 -7.45 -18.75
N TRP A 243 23.70 -6.46 -17.88
CA TRP A 243 22.90 -6.31 -16.66
C TRP A 243 21.45 -5.95 -16.99
N GLN A 244 20.54 -6.47 -16.16
CA GLN A 244 19.11 -6.19 -16.25
C GLN A 244 18.56 -5.98 -14.85
N VAL A 245 17.59 -5.09 -14.71
CA VAL A 245 16.79 -5.04 -13.48
C VAL A 245 16.02 -6.36 -13.40
N ALA A 246 16.16 -7.05 -12.27
CA ALA A 246 15.46 -8.28 -11.96
C ALA A 246 14.19 -8.00 -11.14
N HIS A 247 14.29 -7.10 -10.16
CA HIS A 247 13.20 -6.69 -9.27
C HIS A 247 13.35 -5.22 -8.90
N MET A 248 12.23 -4.61 -8.50
CA MET A 248 12.16 -3.27 -7.93
C MET A 248 11.43 -3.40 -6.60
N ALA A 249 11.89 -2.77 -5.53
CA ALA A 249 11.21 -2.80 -4.23
C ALA A 249 11.87 -1.78 -3.30
N ASP A 250 11.24 -1.38 -2.21
CA ASP A 250 11.93 -0.62 -1.16
C ASP A 250 12.78 -1.58 -0.32
N LEU A 251 14.10 -1.57 -0.51
CA LEU A 251 14.99 -2.48 0.24
C LEU A 251 15.44 -1.87 1.58
N ASN A 252 15.17 -0.59 1.84
CA ASN A 252 15.73 0.13 2.98
C ASN A 252 14.70 0.82 3.90
N GLY A 253 13.43 0.84 3.49
CA GLY A 253 12.30 1.34 4.26
C GLY A 253 12.16 2.86 4.22
N ASP A 254 12.73 3.54 3.22
CA ASP A 254 12.62 5.01 3.05
C ASP A 254 11.44 5.44 2.17
N GLY A 255 10.61 4.49 1.74
CA GLY A 255 9.47 4.67 0.86
C GLY A 255 9.85 4.92 -0.60
N LYS A 256 11.12 4.67 -0.98
CA LYS A 256 11.58 4.81 -2.36
C LYS A 256 11.87 3.45 -2.95
N THR A 257 11.60 3.34 -4.24
CA THR A 257 11.88 2.13 -5.00
C THR A 257 13.38 1.97 -5.26
N ASP A 258 13.96 0.91 -4.75
CA ASP A 258 15.31 0.45 -5.03
C ASP A 258 15.34 -0.59 -6.16
N LEU A 259 16.53 -0.91 -6.68
CA LEU A 259 16.69 -1.80 -7.82
C LEU A 259 17.60 -2.98 -7.51
N VAL A 260 17.13 -4.19 -7.83
CA VAL A 260 17.94 -5.40 -7.83
C VAL A 260 18.37 -5.69 -9.27
N TRP A 261 19.67 -5.60 -9.53
CA TRP A 261 20.27 -5.86 -10.84
C TRP A 261 20.83 -7.27 -10.91
N GLN A 262 20.56 -7.97 -12.01
CA GLN A 262 21.12 -9.28 -12.29
C GLN A 262 21.93 -9.29 -13.59
N ASN A 263 23.10 -9.94 -13.55
CA ASN A 263 23.89 -10.27 -14.71
C ASN A 263 23.67 -11.75 -15.10
N PRO A 264 23.66 -12.10 -16.41
CA PRO A 264 23.56 -13.48 -16.87
C PRO A 264 24.65 -14.43 -16.33
N ASP A 265 25.80 -13.90 -15.88
CA ASP A 265 26.85 -14.70 -15.24
C ASP A 265 26.58 -15.06 -13.76
N GLY A 266 25.42 -14.67 -13.23
CA GLY A 266 24.96 -14.96 -11.88
C GLY A 266 25.26 -13.87 -10.86
N ARG A 267 25.93 -12.78 -11.25
CA ARG A 267 26.11 -11.64 -10.32
C ARG A 267 24.79 -10.95 -10.03
N VAL A 268 24.61 -10.54 -8.77
CA VAL A 268 23.48 -9.71 -8.32
C VAL A 268 24.00 -8.49 -7.58
N THR A 269 23.49 -7.31 -7.92
CA THR A 269 23.86 -6.03 -7.30
C THR A 269 22.61 -5.28 -6.88
N VAL A 270 22.58 -4.74 -5.67
CA VAL A 270 21.50 -3.87 -5.17
C VAL A 270 21.91 -2.41 -5.36
N TYR A 271 21.00 -1.61 -5.91
CA TYR A 271 21.11 -0.17 -6.03
C TYR A 271 20.04 0.45 -5.12
N LEU A 272 20.48 1.11 -4.04
CA LEU A 272 19.57 1.94 -3.24
C LEU A 272 19.45 3.30 -3.91
N MET A 273 18.23 3.77 -4.12
CA MET A 273 17.89 4.89 -5.00
C MET A 273 17.39 6.10 -4.21
N ASP A 274 17.75 7.29 -4.69
CA ASP A 274 17.15 8.56 -4.30
C ASP A 274 16.79 9.32 -5.58
N GLY A 275 15.53 9.20 -5.95
CA GLY A 275 15.04 9.56 -7.27
C GLY A 275 15.78 8.82 -8.38
N THR A 276 16.36 9.58 -9.30
CA THR A 276 17.08 9.01 -10.45
C THR A 276 18.54 8.63 -10.14
N THR A 277 18.99 8.76 -8.88
CA THR A 277 20.39 8.52 -8.49
C THR A 277 20.51 7.31 -7.57
N ALA A 278 21.42 6.39 -7.90
CA ALA A 278 21.79 5.31 -6.98
C ALA A 278 22.78 5.83 -5.92
N VAL A 279 22.31 6.00 -4.69
CA VAL A 279 23.13 6.46 -3.54
C VAL A 279 24.02 5.35 -2.98
N THR A 280 23.61 4.10 -3.13
CA THR A 280 24.41 2.92 -2.81
C THR A 280 24.39 1.94 -3.98
N LYS A 281 25.53 1.33 -4.28
CA LYS A 281 25.66 0.24 -5.27
C LYS A 281 26.50 -0.87 -4.64
N GLN A 282 25.90 -2.03 -4.42
CA GLN A 282 26.55 -3.12 -3.69
C GLN A 282 26.36 -4.44 -4.41
N LEU A 283 27.47 -5.10 -4.74
CA LEU A 283 27.44 -6.48 -5.26
C LEU A 283 27.12 -7.41 -4.08
N ILE A 284 25.97 -8.09 -4.14
CA ILE A 284 25.50 -8.99 -3.08
C ILE A 284 25.71 -10.47 -3.43
N LEU A 285 25.81 -10.81 -4.71
CA LEU A 285 26.20 -12.15 -5.17
C LEU A 285 27.30 -12.08 -6.24
N PRO A 286 28.38 -12.87 -6.11
CA PRO A 286 29.42 -12.98 -7.13
C PRO A 286 28.99 -13.88 -8.30
N ALA A 287 29.78 -13.86 -9.38
CA ALA A 287 29.54 -14.69 -10.56
C ALA A 287 29.70 -16.19 -10.28
N GLY A 288 29.05 -17.03 -11.10
CA GLY A 288 29.36 -18.47 -11.18
C GLY A 288 28.65 -19.37 -10.17
N GLY A 289 27.67 -18.86 -9.42
CA GLY A 289 26.90 -19.65 -8.44
C GLY A 289 25.62 -20.30 -8.97
N GLY A 290 25.16 -19.94 -10.18
CA GLY A 290 23.90 -20.44 -10.74
C GLY A 290 22.64 -19.91 -10.05
N TRP A 291 22.75 -18.82 -9.28
CA TRP A 291 21.64 -18.21 -8.55
C TRP A 291 20.97 -17.10 -9.35
N THR A 292 19.64 -17.02 -9.23
CA THR A 292 18.81 -15.94 -9.79
C THR A 292 17.85 -15.43 -8.73
N VAL A 293 17.65 -14.12 -8.65
CA VAL A 293 16.63 -13.54 -7.79
C VAL A 293 15.27 -13.78 -8.43
N THR A 294 14.41 -14.52 -7.76
CA THR A 294 13.07 -14.82 -8.26
C THR A 294 12.02 -13.87 -7.73
N GLN A 295 12.15 -13.35 -6.52
CA GLN A 295 11.21 -12.41 -5.91
C GLN A 295 11.95 -11.42 -5.01
N ALA A 296 11.38 -10.22 -4.84
CA ALA A 296 11.68 -9.29 -3.76
C ALA A 296 10.39 -9.00 -2.97
N ALA A 297 10.36 -9.22 -1.66
CA ALA A 297 9.17 -9.03 -0.82
C ALA A 297 9.55 -9.00 0.66
N ASP A 298 8.83 -8.25 1.50
CA ASP A 298 9.08 -8.19 2.95
C ASP A 298 8.65 -9.50 3.64
N LEU A 299 9.60 -10.37 4.01
CA LEU A 299 9.29 -11.68 4.59
C LEU A 299 9.14 -11.61 6.11
N ASP A 300 9.70 -10.59 6.78
CA ASP A 300 9.74 -10.49 8.25
C ASP A 300 8.94 -9.32 8.85
N GLY A 301 8.32 -8.51 7.99
CA GLY A 301 7.40 -7.43 8.34
C GLY A 301 8.11 -6.17 8.82
N ASP A 302 9.38 -5.95 8.47
CA ASP A 302 10.14 -4.78 8.90
C ASP A 302 9.94 -3.54 7.99
N GLY A 303 9.15 -3.68 6.92
CA GLY A 303 8.87 -2.67 5.92
C GLY A 303 9.93 -2.58 4.83
N LYS A 304 10.80 -3.58 4.70
CA LYS A 304 11.84 -3.65 3.66
C LYS A 304 11.74 -4.97 2.90
N ALA A 305 12.00 -4.90 1.61
CA ALA A 305 11.96 -6.09 0.78
C ALA A 305 13.21 -6.98 0.96
N ASP A 306 12.92 -8.25 1.21
CA ASP A 306 13.87 -9.34 1.25
C ASP A 306 14.01 -10.02 -0.11
N LEU A 307 15.03 -10.87 -0.27
CA LEU A 307 15.32 -11.50 -1.56
C LEU A 307 15.16 -13.01 -1.53
N ILE A 308 14.41 -13.54 -2.50
CA ILE A 308 14.26 -14.98 -2.72
C ILE A 308 15.06 -15.36 -3.97
N PHE A 309 15.88 -16.39 -3.84
CA PHE A 309 16.78 -16.88 -4.87
C PHE A 309 16.43 -18.31 -5.28
N ARG A 310 16.65 -18.60 -6.56
CA ARG A 310 16.62 -19.96 -7.09
C ARG A 310 17.98 -20.31 -7.69
N ASN A 311 18.48 -21.49 -7.38
CA ASN A 311 19.63 -22.06 -8.04
C ASN A 311 19.22 -22.89 -9.27
N THR A 312 20.14 -23.03 -10.23
CA THR A 312 20.02 -23.95 -11.37
C THR A 312 19.70 -25.40 -11.00
N ASP A 313 20.08 -25.88 -9.81
CA ASP A 313 19.74 -27.23 -9.33
C ASP A 313 18.32 -27.34 -8.71
N GLY A 314 17.59 -26.22 -8.65
CA GLY A 314 16.25 -26.12 -8.08
C GLY A 314 16.20 -25.75 -6.60
N THR A 315 17.34 -25.55 -5.93
CA THR A 315 17.38 -25.06 -4.56
C THR A 315 16.76 -23.66 -4.47
N ILE A 316 15.91 -23.43 -3.46
CA ILE A 316 15.36 -22.12 -3.12
C ILE A 316 15.97 -21.64 -1.81
N ALA A 317 16.49 -20.41 -1.81
CA ALA A 317 17.02 -19.75 -0.63
C ALA A 317 16.36 -18.37 -0.48
N ALA A 318 16.30 -17.85 0.74
CA ALA A 318 15.82 -16.51 1.03
C ALA A 318 16.82 -15.79 1.94
N TRP A 319 17.02 -14.49 1.72
CA TRP A 319 17.84 -13.60 2.52
C TRP A 319 16.98 -12.48 3.06
N LEU A 320 17.05 -12.27 4.38
CA LEU A 320 16.53 -11.06 4.99
C LEU A 320 17.51 -9.90 4.77
N MET A 321 17.00 -8.72 4.43
CA MET A 321 17.76 -7.59 3.95
C MET A 321 17.57 -6.34 4.81
N ASP A 322 18.62 -5.54 4.96
CA ASP A 322 18.55 -4.18 5.47
C ASP A 322 19.32 -3.28 4.50
N GLY A 323 18.59 -2.70 3.54
CA GLY A 323 19.15 -2.08 2.36
C GLY A 323 19.91 -3.09 1.51
N ALA A 324 21.22 -2.87 1.36
CA ALA A 324 22.08 -3.74 0.58
C ALA A 324 22.80 -4.83 1.41
N VAL A 325 22.48 -4.95 2.70
CA VAL A 325 23.14 -5.88 3.63
C VAL A 325 22.21 -7.06 3.92
N MET A 326 22.73 -8.27 3.75
CA MET A 326 22.08 -9.49 4.21
C MET A 326 22.19 -9.60 5.74
N THR A 327 21.07 -9.59 6.45
CA THR A 327 21.02 -9.72 7.92
C THR A 327 20.90 -11.18 8.35
N ALA A 328 20.19 -12.00 7.57
CA ALA A 328 20.07 -13.43 7.75
C ALA A 328 19.79 -14.14 6.41
N GLY A 329 19.96 -15.46 6.36
CA GLY A 329 19.50 -16.24 5.21
C GLY A 329 19.43 -17.73 5.47
N SER A 330 18.60 -18.39 4.67
CA SER A 330 18.30 -19.81 4.82
C SER A 330 18.01 -20.45 3.47
N THR A 331 18.30 -21.75 3.37
CA THR A 331 17.73 -22.59 2.31
C THR A 331 16.32 -22.98 2.71
N ILE A 332 15.34 -22.52 1.94
CA ILE A 332 13.91 -22.79 2.17
C ILE A 332 13.52 -24.15 1.60
N LEU A 333 14.05 -24.50 0.42
CA LEU A 333 13.80 -25.79 -0.22
C LEU A 333 15.05 -26.32 -0.92
N GLY A 334 15.36 -27.60 -0.72
CA GLY A 334 16.51 -28.25 -1.35
C GLY A 334 16.34 -28.51 -2.85
N ALA A 335 17.46 -28.86 -3.49
CA ALA A 335 17.54 -29.17 -4.92
C ALA A 335 16.59 -30.29 -5.38
N GLY A 336 16.22 -30.26 -6.67
CA GLY A 336 15.53 -31.38 -7.33
C GLY A 336 14.08 -31.64 -6.90
N SER A 337 13.48 -30.74 -6.12
CA SER A 337 12.10 -30.90 -5.60
C SER A 337 11.01 -30.77 -6.68
N GLY A 338 11.34 -30.17 -7.83
CA GLY A 338 10.39 -29.79 -8.87
C GLY A 338 9.54 -28.56 -8.55
N TRP A 339 9.66 -27.99 -7.35
CA TRP A 339 8.94 -26.79 -6.94
C TRP A 339 9.76 -25.52 -7.17
N SER A 340 9.07 -24.42 -7.48
CA SER A 340 9.63 -23.08 -7.50
C SER A 340 8.65 -22.08 -6.91
N VAL A 341 9.15 -21.07 -6.22
CA VAL A 341 8.37 -19.88 -5.86
C VAL A 341 8.08 -19.11 -7.14
N THR A 342 6.80 -18.82 -7.40
CA THR A 342 6.36 -18.10 -8.59
C THR A 342 5.74 -16.74 -8.28
N LYS A 343 5.24 -16.56 -7.05
CA LYS A 343 4.67 -15.31 -6.53
C LYS A 343 4.83 -15.22 -5.01
N THR A 344 4.63 -14.02 -4.51
CA THR A 344 4.58 -13.67 -3.09
C THR A 344 3.30 -12.88 -2.80
N GLY A 345 2.86 -12.87 -1.55
CA GLY A 345 1.76 -12.05 -1.04
C GLY A 345 1.46 -12.40 0.41
N ASP A 346 0.91 -11.49 1.19
CA ASP A 346 0.45 -11.76 2.56
C ASP A 346 -0.93 -12.43 2.50
N PHE A 347 -1.04 -13.72 2.78
CA PHE A 347 -2.31 -14.45 2.72
C PHE A 347 -3.00 -14.53 4.09
N ASP A 348 -2.34 -14.19 5.20
CA ASP A 348 -2.91 -14.31 6.54
C ASP A 348 -3.09 -12.98 7.30
N GLY A 349 -2.68 -11.86 6.69
CA GLY A 349 -2.88 -10.50 7.15
C GLY A 349 -1.94 -10.09 8.27
N ASP A 350 -0.77 -10.73 8.39
CA ASP A 350 0.23 -10.43 9.42
C ASP A 350 1.30 -9.43 8.96
N GLY A 351 1.18 -8.94 7.72
CA GLY A 351 2.08 -7.98 7.08
C GLY A 351 3.28 -8.63 6.41
N LYS A 352 3.44 -9.95 6.50
CA LYS A 352 4.61 -10.66 5.95
C LYS A 352 4.25 -11.36 4.65
N ALA A 353 5.17 -11.33 3.70
CA ALA A 353 4.98 -12.01 2.43
C ALA A 353 5.11 -13.53 2.60
N ASP A 354 4.07 -14.24 2.17
CA ASP A 354 4.06 -15.68 2.03
C ASP A 354 4.43 -16.11 0.62
N LEU A 355 4.63 -17.42 0.43
CA LEU A 355 5.14 -17.97 -0.83
C LEU A 355 4.09 -18.78 -1.58
N VAL A 356 3.87 -18.43 -2.85
CA VAL A 356 3.14 -19.27 -3.81
C VAL A 356 4.13 -20.12 -4.59
N TRP A 357 3.98 -21.43 -4.44
CA TRP A 357 4.81 -22.44 -5.08
C TRP A 357 4.09 -23.09 -6.24
N THR A 358 4.79 -23.31 -7.33
CA THR A 358 4.32 -24.13 -8.46
C THR A 358 5.28 -25.29 -8.68
N HIS A 359 4.74 -26.49 -8.83
CA HIS A 359 5.49 -27.68 -9.19
C HIS A 359 5.50 -27.87 -10.71
N THR A 360 6.52 -28.55 -11.24
CA THR A 360 6.66 -28.87 -12.68
C THR A 360 5.50 -29.68 -13.26
N ASP A 361 4.69 -30.34 -12.42
CA ASP A 361 3.47 -31.07 -12.83
C ASP A 361 2.17 -30.24 -12.72
N GLY A 362 2.27 -28.95 -12.39
CA GLY A 362 1.14 -28.03 -12.32
C GLY A 362 0.46 -27.92 -10.95
N ARG A 363 0.91 -28.66 -9.92
CA ARG A 363 0.43 -28.46 -8.55
C ARG A 363 0.84 -27.08 -8.02
N VAL A 364 -0.05 -26.49 -7.22
CA VAL A 364 0.20 -25.21 -6.53
C VAL A 364 0.09 -25.39 -5.03
N ALA A 365 1.00 -24.76 -4.28
CA ALA A 365 0.98 -24.72 -2.83
C ALA A 365 1.20 -23.30 -2.32
N ILE A 366 0.68 -23.01 -1.12
CA ILE A 366 0.98 -21.77 -0.38
C ILE A 366 1.69 -22.17 0.91
N TRP A 367 2.80 -21.49 1.19
CA TRP A 367 3.53 -21.61 2.45
C TRP A 367 3.43 -20.28 3.17
N LEU A 368 2.80 -20.27 4.34
CA LEU A 368 2.76 -19.11 5.21
C LEU A 368 4.11 -18.96 5.92
N MET A 369 4.65 -17.74 5.96
CA MET A 369 6.02 -17.45 6.39
C MET A 369 6.06 -16.54 7.63
N ASP A 370 7.12 -16.65 8.42
CA ASP A 370 7.51 -15.72 9.46
C ASP A 370 9.02 -15.49 9.33
N GLY A 371 9.41 -14.51 8.51
CA GLY A 371 10.77 -14.37 8.00
C GLY A 371 11.21 -15.63 7.26
N LEU A 372 12.28 -16.24 7.75
CA LEU A 372 12.84 -17.47 7.17
C LEU A 372 12.17 -18.77 7.69
N THR A 373 11.16 -18.66 8.56
CA THR A 373 10.48 -19.81 9.17
C THR A 373 9.15 -20.10 8.47
N VAL A 374 8.88 -21.38 8.17
CA VAL A 374 7.60 -21.81 7.61
C VAL A 374 6.59 -22.00 8.75
N LYS A 375 5.53 -21.19 8.78
CA LYS A 375 4.42 -21.30 9.75
C LYS A 375 3.53 -22.48 9.43
N SER A 376 3.11 -22.59 8.17
CA SER A 376 2.24 -23.67 7.69
C SER A 376 2.29 -23.80 6.17
N THR A 377 1.93 -24.97 5.64
CA THR A 377 1.93 -25.22 4.20
C THR A 377 0.63 -25.90 3.79
N ASN A 378 0.09 -25.54 2.63
CA ASN A 378 -1.04 -26.26 2.05
C ASN A 378 -0.92 -26.38 0.53
N GLN A 379 -1.21 -27.55 -0.02
CA GLN A 379 -1.38 -27.75 -1.46
C GLN A 379 -2.84 -27.44 -1.81
N ILE A 380 -3.07 -26.28 -2.43
CA ILE A 380 -4.41 -25.73 -2.61
C ILE A 380 -5.14 -26.33 -3.82
N LEU A 381 -4.41 -26.75 -4.86
CA LEU A 381 -5.02 -27.34 -6.05
C LEU A 381 -4.03 -28.16 -6.90
N ASN A 382 -4.54 -29.24 -7.51
CA ASN A 382 -4.01 -29.80 -8.74
C ASN A 382 -4.97 -29.38 -9.86
N ALA A 383 -4.69 -28.24 -10.50
CA ALA A 383 -5.70 -27.43 -11.20
C ALA A 383 -6.28 -28.05 -12.47
N GLY A 384 -5.91 -29.28 -12.79
CA GLY A 384 -6.16 -29.86 -14.10
C GLY A 384 -5.30 -29.19 -15.16
N THR A 385 -5.40 -29.69 -16.39
CA THR A 385 -4.55 -29.21 -17.49
C THR A 385 -4.87 -27.75 -17.85
N GLY A 386 -3.85 -26.90 -17.84
CA GLY A 386 -3.91 -25.55 -18.41
C GLY A 386 -4.19 -24.41 -17.43
N TRP A 387 -4.53 -24.68 -16.18
CA TRP A 387 -4.74 -23.65 -15.15
C TRP A 387 -3.42 -23.24 -14.48
N SER A 388 -3.26 -21.93 -14.24
CA SER A 388 -2.14 -21.37 -13.49
C SER A 388 -2.58 -20.15 -12.69
N VAL A 389 -1.89 -19.88 -11.57
CA VAL A 389 -2.05 -18.63 -10.81
C VAL A 389 -1.32 -17.52 -11.57
N THR A 390 -2.05 -16.52 -12.04
CA THR A 390 -1.47 -15.41 -12.80
C THR A 390 -1.35 -14.13 -11.99
N HIS A 391 -2.16 -13.92 -10.94
CA HIS A 391 -2.07 -12.76 -10.05
C HIS A 391 -2.31 -13.15 -8.58
N VAL A 392 -1.68 -12.40 -7.68
CA VAL A 392 -1.83 -12.46 -6.23
C VAL A 392 -2.08 -11.03 -5.79
N THR A 393 -3.26 -10.75 -5.26
CA THR A 393 -3.71 -9.38 -4.91
C THR A 393 -4.98 -9.47 -4.07
N ASP A 394 -5.31 -8.46 -3.26
CA ASP A 394 -6.56 -8.41 -2.50
C ASP A 394 -7.75 -8.06 -3.40
N PHE A 395 -8.72 -8.97 -3.58
CA PHE A 395 -9.91 -8.75 -4.39
C PHE A 395 -11.14 -8.30 -3.58
N ASP A 396 -11.15 -8.50 -2.26
CA ASP A 396 -12.33 -8.24 -1.42
C ASP A 396 -12.14 -7.15 -0.34
N GLY A 397 -10.91 -6.65 -0.18
CA GLY A 397 -10.53 -5.56 0.69
C GLY A 397 -10.34 -5.97 2.16
N ASP A 398 -10.09 -7.26 2.43
CA ASP A 398 -9.86 -7.76 3.80
C ASP A 398 -8.40 -7.63 4.28
N GLY A 399 -7.52 -7.09 3.43
CA GLY A 399 -6.10 -6.92 3.70
C GLY A 399 -5.26 -8.17 3.45
N LYS A 400 -5.84 -9.24 2.88
CA LYS A 400 -5.12 -10.46 2.51
C LYS A 400 -5.08 -10.65 1.01
N SER A 401 -4.07 -11.37 0.58
CA SER A 401 -3.84 -11.70 -0.81
C SER A 401 -4.75 -12.83 -1.27
N ASP A 402 -5.42 -12.62 -2.39
CA ASP A 402 -6.26 -13.59 -3.07
C ASP A 402 -5.58 -14.10 -4.35
N LEU A 403 -6.17 -15.11 -5.01
CA LEU A 403 -5.62 -15.68 -6.23
C LEU A 403 -6.51 -15.44 -7.45
N LEU A 404 -5.88 -14.99 -8.54
CA LEU A 404 -6.46 -15.10 -9.88
C LEU A 404 -5.86 -16.28 -10.63
N TRP A 405 -6.73 -17.19 -11.01
CA TRP A 405 -6.44 -18.33 -11.85
C TRP A 405 -6.84 -18.04 -13.29
N GLN A 406 -6.00 -18.50 -14.22
CA GLN A 406 -6.30 -18.43 -15.64
C GLN A 406 -5.96 -19.75 -16.32
N ASN A 407 -6.90 -20.21 -17.16
CA ASN A 407 -6.70 -21.36 -18.03
C ASN A 407 -6.18 -20.91 -19.40
N THR A 408 -5.42 -21.81 -20.05
CA THR A 408 -5.03 -21.71 -21.46
C THR A 408 -6.20 -21.48 -22.44
N ASP A 409 -7.43 -21.88 -22.11
CA ASP A 409 -8.62 -21.67 -22.93
C ASP A 409 -9.29 -20.29 -22.76
N GLY A 410 -8.72 -19.44 -21.89
CA GLY A 410 -9.22 -18.10 -21.56
C GLY A 410 -10.16 -18.05 -20.36
N SER A 411 -10.54 -19.20 -19.78
CA SER A 411 -11.33 -19.22 -18.55
C SER A 411 -10.56 -18.62 -17.39
N ILE A 412 -11.25 -17.88 -16.51
CA ILE A 412 -10.66 -17.32 -15.30
C ILE A 412 -11.48 -17.67 -14.07
N ALA A 413 -10.80 -17.81 -12.94
CA ALA A 413 -11.41 -17.94 -11.63
C ALA A 413 -10.70 -17.06 -10.61
N VAL A 414 -11.46 -16.43 -9.73
CA VAL A 414 -10.93 -15.70 -8.58
C VAL A 414 -11.23 -16.51 -7.33
N TRP A 415 -10.22 -16.70 -6.50
CA TRP A 415 -10.30 -17.40 -5.22
C TRP A 415 -9.99 -16.41 -4.11
N LEU A 416 -10.97 -16.17 -3.25
CA LEU A 416 -10.76 -15.43 -2.02
C LEU A 416 -10.13 -16.36 -0.99
N MET A 417 -9.02 -15.94 -0.39
CA MET A 417 -8.17 -16.74 0.46
C MET A 417 -8.30 -16.33 1.93
N ASN A 418 -7.93 -17.22 2.84
CA ASN A 418 -7.80 -16.89 4.25
C ASN A 418 -6.69 -17.76 4.85
N GLY A 419 -5.48 -17.22 4.90
CA GLY A 419 -4.26 -18.00 4.99
C GLY A 419 -4.08 -18.89 3.76
N ASN A 420 -3.55 -20.09 3.96
CA ASN A 420 -3.26 -21.01 2.87
C ASN A 420 -4.48 -21.85 2.40
N VAL A 421 -5.70 -21.43 2.71
CA VAL A 421 -6.94 -22.11 2.29
C VAL A 421 -7.86 -21.17 1.49
N MET A 422 -8.53 -21.75 0.50
CA MET A 422 -9.57 -21.06 -0.26
C MET A 422 -10.82 -20.90 0.61
N ALA A 423 -11.20 -19.65 0.91
CA ALA A 423 -12.42 -19.34 1.63
C ALA A 423 -13.65 -19.38 0.70
N SER A 424 -13.52 -18.83 -0.50
CA SER A 424 -14.56 -18.90 -1.54
C SER A 424 -13.96 -18.68 -2.93
N GLY A 425 -14.74 -18.89 -3.99
CA GLY A 425 -14.29 -18.54 -5.34
C GLY A 425 -15.38 -18.67 -6.40
N SER A 426 -15.12 -18.04 -7.54
CA SER A 426 -16.06 -17.96 -8.65
C SER A 426 -15.31 -17.98 -9.98
N GLY A 427 -15.91 -18.60 -10.99
CA GLY A 427 -15.47 -18.45 -12.38
C GLY A 427 -16.09 -17.19 -12.98
N LEU A 428 -15.28 -16.35 -13.63
CA LEU A 428 -15.74 -15.05 -14.12
C LEU A 428 -15.84 -14.95 -15.65
N LEU A 429 -15.01 -15.68 -16.39
CA LEU A 429 -15.16 -15.86 -17.85
C LEU A 429 -15.01 -17.34 -18.21
N GLY A 430 -15.74 -17.76 -19.24
CA GLY A 430 -15.64 -19.10 -19.82
C GLY A 430 -14.70 -19.17 -21.01
N ALA A 431 -14.45 -20.41 -21.45
CA ALA A 431 -13.56 -20.74 -22.56
C ALA A 431 -13.96 -20.09 -23.89
N GLY A 432 -12.95 -19.73 -24.72
CA GLY A 432 -13.15 -19.35 -26.12
C GLY A 432 -13.56 -17.89 -26.37
N THR A 433 -13.55 -17.04 -25.35
CA THR A 433 -13.94 -15.62 -25.48
C THR A 433 -12.85 -14.74 -26.10
N GLY A 434 -11.61 -15.25 -26.21
CA GLY A 434 -10.44 -14.51 -26.70
C GLY A 434 -9.88 -13.48 -25.72
N TRP A 435 -10.48 -13.35 -24.52
CA TRP A 435 -10.04 -12.45 -23.46
C TRP A 435 -9.09 -13.16 -22.49
N SER A 436 -8.17 -12.37 -21.93
CA SER A 436 -7.25 -12.79 -20.88
C SER A 436 -7.09 -11.66 -19.87
N VAL A 437 -7.02 -11.99 -18.58
CA VAL A 437 -6.59 -11.00 -17.58
C VAL A 437 -5.09 -10.83 -17.73
N THR A 438 -4.66 -9.63 -18.09
CA THR A 438 -3.24 -9.34 -18.26
C THR A 438 -2.66 -8.59 -17.07
N ARG A 439 -3.51 -7.88 -16.31
CA ARG A 439 -3.13 -7.07 -15.15
C ARG A 439 -4.31 -6.96 -14.17
N THR A 440 -3.98 -6.63 -12.93
CA THR A 440 -4.89 -6.20 -11.88
C THR A 440 -4.50 -4.83 -11.36
N GLY A 441 -5.45 -4.08 -10.82
CA GLY A 441 -5.19 -2.78 -10.19
C GLY A 441 -6.49 -2.13 -9.74
N ASP A 442 -6.45 -1.31 -8.70
CA ASP A 442 -7.64 -0.60 -8.19
C ASP A 442 -7.94 0.63 -9.05
N PHE A 443 -8.87 0.55 -10.00
CA PHE A 443 -9.21 1.67 -10.88
C PHE A 443 -10.17 2.66 -10.22
N ASN A 444 -10.85 2.28 -9.13
CA ASN A 444 -11.95 3.04 -8.56
C ASN A 444 -11.62 3.66 -7.17
N GLY A 445 -10.53 3.23 -6.55
CA GLY A 445 -10.00 3.70 -5.27
C GLY A 445 -10.67 3.09 -4.03
N ASP A 446 -11.35 1.95 -4.17
CA ASP A 446 -12.07 1.27 -3.09
C ASP A 446 -11.20 0.30 -2.28
N GLY A 447 -9.91 0.19 -2.63
CA GLY A 447 -8.94 -0.69 -1.97
C GLY A 447 -8.99 -2.12 -2.47
N LYS A 448 -9.75 -2.42 -3.53
CA LYS A 448 -9.90 -3.78 -4.09
C LYS A 448 -9.30 -3.82 -5.48
N ALA A 449 -8.68 -4.95 -5.81
CA ALA A 449 -8.14 -5.14 -7.14
C ALA A 449 -9.23 -5.33 -8.18
N ASP A 450 -9.22 -4.49 -9.21
CA ASP A 450 -10.04 -4.69 -10.40
C ASP A 450 -9.27 -5.46 -11.48
N LEU A 451 -9.98 -5.92 -12.51
CA LEU A 451 -9.40 -6.72 -13.59
C LEU A 451 -9.24 -5.92 -14.87
N PHE A 452 -8.07 -6.00 -15.47
CA PHE A 452 -7.80 -5.50 -16.81
C PHE A 452 -7.61 -6.65 -17.80
N PHE A 453 -8.51 -6.69 -18.78
CA PHE A 453 -8.55 -7.69 -19.82
C PHE A 453 -7.95 -7.18 -21.12
N LEU A 454 -7.23 -8.05 -21.80
CA LEU A 454 -6.82 -7.87 -23.18
C LEU A 454 -7.38 -9.00 -24.04
N HIS A 455 -7.98 -8.63 -25.17
CA HIS A 455 -8.43 -9.57 -26.18
C HIS A 455 -7.33 -9.80 -27.22
N THR A 456 -7.34 -10.97 -27.86
CA THR A 456 -6.36 -11.34 -28.90
C THR A 456 -6.34 -10.41 -30.13
N ASP A 457 -7.37 -9.58 -30.32
CA ASP A 457 -7.46 -8.57 -31.39
C ASP A 457 -7.05 -7.15 -30.93
N GLY A 458 -6.55 -7.00 -29.70
CA GLY A 458 -6.07 -5.73 -29.15
C GLY A 458 -7.13 -4.88 -28.43
N ARG A 459 -8.38 -5.34 -28.34
CA ARG A 459 -9.37 -4.69 -27.47
C ARG A 459 -9.00 -4.86 -26.01
N ALA A 460 -9.29 -3.84 -25.20
CA ALA A 460 -9.08 -3.87 -23.75
C ALA A 460 -10.37 -3.59 -23.00
N ALA A 461 -10.55 -4.23 -21.84
CA ALA A 461 -11.69 -4.03 -20.97
C ALA A 461 -11.27 -3.95 -19.50
N ILE A 462 -12.02 -3.19 -18.72
CA ILE A 462 -11.88 -3.10 -17.26
C ILE A 462 -13.16 -3.67 -16.63
N TYR A 463 -12.97 -4.53 -15.64
CA TYR A 463 -14.04 -5.00 -14.77
C TYR A 463 -13.72 -4.48 -13.38
N LEU A 464 -14.54 -3.56 -12.88
CA LEU A 464 -14.49 -3.15 -11.48
C LEU A 464 -15.04 -4.28 -10.62
N MET A 465 -14.30 -4.70 -9.60
CA MET A 465 -14.59 -5.88 -8.79
C MET A 465 -14.99 -5.48 -7.36
N ASN A 466 -15.78 -6.35 -6.74
CA ASN A 466 -16.04 -6.32 -5.30
C ASN A 466 -16.06 -7.77 -4.82
N GLY A 467 -14.90 -8.27 -4.41
CA GLY A 467 -14.65 -9.69 -4.22
C GLY A 467 -14.90 -10.46 -5.51
N LEU A 468 -15.84 -11.40 -5.48
CA LEU A 468 -16.15 -12.28 -6.61
C LEU A 468 -17.13 -11.67 -7.64
N THR A 469 -17.61 -10.43 -7.42
CA THR A 469 -18.68 -9.84 -8.25
C THR A 469 -18.17 -8.62 -9.01
N PRO A 470 -18.29 -8.58 -10.35
CA PRO A 470 -18.09 -7.35 -11.11
C PRO A 470 -19.21 -6.35 -10.82
N THR A 471 -18.85 -5.13 -10.44
CA THR A 471 -19.78 -4.02 -10.20
C THR A 471 -19.99 -3.16 -11.44
N ALA A 472 -18.98 -3.08 -12.32
CA ALA A 472 -19.06 -2.47 -13.63
C ALA A 472 -18.12 -3.14 -14.61
N THR A 473 -18.50 -3.22 -15.88
CA THR A 473 -17.66 -3.79 -16.95
C THR A 473 -17.69 -2.87 -18.15
N THR A 474 -16.53 -2.51 -18.69
CA THR A 474 -16.46 -1.60 -19.85
C THR A 474 -15.29 -1.98 -20.74
N GLN A 475 -15.55 -2.07 -22.04
CA GLN A 475 -14.47 -2.09 -23.04
C GLN A 475 -13.99 -0.65 -23.24
N ILE A 476 -12.75 -0.36 -22.81
CA ILE A 476 -12.22 1.00 -22.78
C ILE A 476 -11.40 1.37 -24.02
N LEU A 477 -11.09 0.38 -24.86
CA LEU A 477 -10.25 0.60 -26.03
C LEU A 477 -10.59 -0.30 -27.23
N ASN A 478 -10.46 0.29 -28.41
CA ASN A 478 -10.34 -0.37 -29.71
C ASN A 478 -9.24 0.36 -30.51
N ALA A 479 -8.01 0.40 -29.97
CA ALA A 479 -6.93 1.31 -30.38
C ALA A 479 -6.36 1.07 -31.78
N GLY A 480 -6.91 0.13 -32.54
CA GLY A 480 -6.21 -0.45 -33.68
C GLY A 480 -5.05 -1.34 -33.21
N GLY A 481 -4.53 -2.15 -34.14
CA GLY A 481 -3.48 -3.11 -33.83
C GLY A 481 -2.20 -2.44 -33.33
N GLY A 482 -1.60 -3.00 -32.28
CA GLY A 482 -0.24 -2.66 -31.85
C GLY A 482 -0.11 -2.09 -30.43
N TRP A 483 -1.17 -1.59 -29.82
CA TRP A 483 -1.12 -1.09 -28.43
C TRP A 483 -1.38 -2.19 -27.39
N SER A 484 -0.63 -2.15 -26.30
CA SER A 484 -0.80 -3.04 -25.15
C SER A 484 -0.55 -2.30 -23.84
N ALA A 485 -1.29 -2.62 -22.78
CA ALA A 485 -1.03 -2.05 -21.45
C ALA A 485 0.24 -2.66 -20.85
N LYS A 486 1.21 -1.81 -20.51
CA LYS A 486 2.49 -2.20 -19.90
C LYS A 486 2.55 -2.00 -18.40
N ARG A 487 1.76 -1.08 -17.85
CA ARG A 487 1.59 -0.89 -16.41
C ARG A 487 0.18 -0.48 -16.08
N LEU A 488 -0.28 -0.91 -14.91
CA LEU A 488 -1.39 -0.30 -14.18
C LEU A 488 -0.81 0.27 -12.90
N GLN A 489 -0.77 1.60 -12.80
CA GLN A 489 -0.13 2.28 -11.68
C GLN A 489 -0.70 3.69 -11.58
N ASP A 490 -0.82 4.22 -10.39
CA ASP A 490 -1.31 5.58 -10.17
C ASP A 490 -0.20 6.60 -10.42
N VAL A 491 -0.16 7.17 -11.60
CA VAL A 491 0.90 8.12 -11.96
C VAL A 491 0.61 9.53 -11.44
N ASN A 492 -0.56 9.76 -10.86
CA ASN A 492 -1.07 11.08 -10.51
C ASN A 492 -1.31 11.28 -9.00
N GLY A 493 -1.31 10.21 -8.22
CA GLY A 493 -1.44 10.19 -6.77
C GLY A 493 -2.89 10.30 -6.28
N ASP A 494 -3.89 9.97 -7.10
CA ASP A 494 -5.31 10.02 -6.70
C ASP A 494 -5.81 8.73 -6.05
N GLY A 495 -4.93 7.74 -5.90
CA GLY A 495 -5.18 6.42 -5.36
C GLY A 495 -5.65 5.40 -6.40
N LYS A 496 -5.87 5.80 -7.66
CA LYS A 496 -6.44 4.93 -8.69
C LYS A 496 -5.40 4.52 -9.71
N ALA A 497 -5.50 3.29 -10.18
CA ALA A 497 -4.62 2.75 -11.19
C ALA A 497 -4.85 3.47 -12.54
N ASP A 498 -3.81 4.12 -13.04
CA ASP A 498 -3.75 4.66 -14.41
C ASP A 498 -3.13 3.64 -15.36
N ILE A 499 -3.31 3.82 -16.67
CA ILE A 499 -2.81 2.87 -17.67
C ILE A 499 -1.64 3.46 -18.44
N VAL A 500 -0.52 2.75 -18.42
CA VAL A 500 0.62 3.04 -19.29
C VAL A 500 0.57 2.09 -20.48
N TRP A 501 0.30 2.65 -21.65
CA TRP A 501 0.21 1.97 -22.93
C TRP A 501 1.54 2.01 -23.67
N GLU A 502 1.87 0.93 -24.35
CA GLU A 502 2.99 0.87 -25.29
C GLU A 502 2.53 0.28 -26.62
N ASN A 503 2.97 0.91 -27.70
CA ASN A 503 2.77 0.42 -29.06
C ASN A 503 3.95 -0.46 -29.50
N VAL A 504 3.70 -1.38 -30.43
CA VAL A 504 4.76 -2.18 -31.11
C VAL A 504 5.85 -1.33 -31.78
N ASP A 505 5.58 -0.06 -32.09
CA ASP A 505 6.58 0.88 -32.64
C ASP A 505 7.44 1.59 -31.57
N GLY A 506 7.21 1.31 -30.28
CA GLY A 506 7.90 1.90 -29.14
C GLY A 506 7.27 3.19 -28.60
N SER A 507 6.18 3.68 -29.20
CA SER A 507 5.44 4.81 -28.64
C SER A 507 4.82 4.44 -27.30
N VAL A 508 4.87 5.36 -26.33
CA VAL A 508 4.28 5.17 -24.99
C VAL A 508 3.29 6.28 -24.72
N ALA A 509 2.12 5.92 -24.18
CA ALA A 509 1.08 6.85 -23.79
C ALA A 509 0.57 6.51 -22.39
N ILE A 510 0.10 7.51 -21.65
CA ILE A 510 -0.48 7.33 -20.31
C ILE A 510 -1.91 7.84 -20.33
N TRP A 511 -2.81 7.06 -19.76
CA TRP A 511 -4.21 7.39 -19.56
C TRP A 511 -4.50 7.47 -18.07
N LEU A 512 -4.91 8.66 -17.61
CA LEU A 512 -5.41 8.83 -16.26
C LEU A 512 -6.82 8.27 -16.18
N MET A 513 -7.10 7.44 -15.18
CA MET A 513 -8.35 6.69 -15.07
C MET A 513 -9.16 7.09 -13.85
N ASN A 514 -10.48 6.96 -13.95
CA ASN A 514 -11.39 7.05 -12.82
C ASN A 514 -12.49 6.02 -13.01
N GLY A 515 -12.37 4.89 -12.31
CA GLY A 515 -13.09 3.67 -12.62
C GLY A 515 -12.83 3.24 -14.07
N THR A 516 -13.89 3.03 -14.84
CA THR A 516 -13.77 2.60 -16.23
C THR A 516 -13.56 3.74 -17.25
N THR A 517 -13.43 4.99 -16.79
CA THR A 517 -13.37 6.16 -17.68
C THR A 517 -11.98 6.78 -17.70
N MET A 518 -11.46 7.04 -18.91
CA MET A 518 -10.27 7.86 -19.12
C MET A 518 -10.61 9.33 -18.88
N THR A 519 -9.98 9.97 -17.89
CA THR A 519 -10.18 11.38 -17.56
C THR A 519 -9.25 12.30 -18.36
N SER A 520 -8.05 11.82 -18.68
CA SER A 520 -7.03 12.54 -19.46
C SER A 520 -6.01 11.55 -20.04
N GLY A 521 -5.20 11.99 -21.01
CA GLY A 521 -4.04 11.21 -21.44
C GLY A 521 -3.12 11.94 -22.39
N ALA A 522 -1.89 11.45 -22.48
CA ALA A 522 -0.83 12.02 -23.30
C ALA A 522 0.11 10.94 -23.83
N GLY A 523 0.68 11.18 -25.01
CA GLY A 523 1.86 10.45 -25.47
C GLY A 523 3.09 10.98 -24.72
N VAL A 524 3.86 10.09 -24.10
CA VAL A 524 5.07 10.42 -23.34
C VAL A 524 6.34 9.96 -24.05
N MET A 525 6.24 9.06 -25.03
CA MET A 525 7.35 8.64 -25.88
C MET A 525 6.89 8.40 -27.32
N GLY A 526 7.71 8.77 -28.31
CA GLY A 526 7.43 8.56 -29.73
C GLY A 526 8.06 7.28 -30.30
N PRO A 527 7.75 6.93 -31.55
CA PRO A 527 8.21 5.70 -32.19
C PRO A 527 9.73 5.72 -32.48
N GLY A 528 10.34 4.53 -32.47
CA GLY A 528 11.73 4.33 -32.95
C GLY A 528 12.85 4.75 -31.99
N THR A 529 12.54 5.04 -30.74
CA THR A 529 13.53 5.43 -29.72
C THR A 529 14.33 4.23 -29.18
N GLY A 530 13.88 3.00 -29.46
CA GLY A 530 14.45 1.76 -28.93
C GLY A 530 14.16 1.52 -27.44
N TRP A 531 13.46 2.44 -26.79
CA TRP A 531 13.06 2.34 -25.39
C TRP A 531 11.72 1.64 -25.25
N SER A 532 11.57 0.87 -24.19
CA SER A 532 10.33 0.27 -23.75
C SER A 532 10.12 0.45 -22.26
N VAL A 533 8.86 0.47 -21.84
CA VAL A 533 8.54 0.42 -20.41
C VAL A 533 9.02 -0.93 -19.88
N SER A 534 9.84 -0.91 -18.83
CA SER A 534 10.37 -2.13 -18.22
C SER A 534 9.21 -3.06 -17.85
N PRO A 535 9.32 -4.39 -18.10
CA PRO A 535 8.29 -5.34 -17.70
C PRO A 535 8.39 -5.74 -16.22
N VAL A 536 9.52 -5.46 -15.55
CA VAL A 536 9.78 -5.79 -14.13
C VAL A 536 8.86 -5.02 -13.21
N SER A 537 7.88 -5.69 -12.60
CA SER A 537 6.99 -5.08 -11.62
C SER A 537 7.70 -4.95 -10.26
N PRO A 538 7.26 -4.02 -9.40
CA PRO A 538 7.53 -4.10 -7.97
C PRO A 538 7.14 -5.45 -7.38
#